data_AF-A0A2D7GHN2-F1
#
_entry.id   AF-A0A2D7GHN2-F1
#
_cell.length_a   1.000
_cell.length_b   1.000
_cell.length_c   1.000
_cell.angle_alpha   90.00
_cell.angle_beta   90.00
_cell.angle_gamma   90.00
#
_symmetry.space_group_name_H-M   'P 1'
#
loop_
_entity.id
_entity.type
_entity.pdbx_description
1 polymer ?
#
loop_
_entity_poly.entity_id
_entity_poly.type
_entity_poly.pdbx_seq_one_letter_code
_entity_poly.pdbx_strand_id
1 'polypeptide(L)'
;MFAKIKNYFLTGVLVSAPVFITFWIVFSLVKFFDQLITPLIPYYINPNYYLPRDVPGLGLIILVTLLVFVGFITASFFGSLILKKTESLISKIPLIKIFYKTIKQIIETIFKNNSNAFRDVVLLEYPRKGVWVLGFTTGEVKGVVEKKNKSAVNKCFCPNNT
;
A
#
# COMPACT_ATOMS: atom_id res chain seq x y z
N MET A 1 -16.07 50.00 -0.98
CA MET A 1 -16.19 49.31 0.33
C MET A 1 -16.56 47.83 0.18
N PHE A 2 -17.63 47.51 -0.56
CA PHE A 2 -18.09 46.14 -0.82
C PHE A 2 -17.02 45.20 -1.44
N ALA A 3 -16.20 45.70 -2.37
CA ALA A 3 -15.12 44.93 -2.98
C ALA A 3 -14.07 44.43 -1.96
N LYS A 4 -13.76 45.22 -0.92
CA LYS A 4 -12.83 44.81 0.14
C LYS A 4 -13.42 43.70 1.00
N ILE A 5 -14.70 43.81 1.37
CA ILE A 5 -15.43 42.78 2.14
C ILE A 5 -15.48 41.46 1.35
N LYS A 6 -15.77 41.51 0.05
CA LYS A 6 -15.76 40.33 -0.83
C LYS A 6 -14.39 39.66 -0.88
N ASN A 7 -13.31 40.44 -0.94
CA ASN A 7 -11.95 39.90 -0.98
C ASN A 7 -11.59 39.19 0.34
N TYR A 8 -11.90 39.80 1.49
CA TYR A 8 -11.66 39.17 2.79
C TYR A 8 -12.48 37.88 2.97
N PHE A 9 -13.72 37.84 2.49
CA PHE A 9 -14.54 36.64 2.49
C PHE A 9 -13.92 35.52 1.63
N LEU A 10 -13.51 35.84 0.39
CA LEU A 10 -12.85 34.87 -0.50
C LEU A 10 -11.55 34.33 0.09
N THR A 11 -10.73 35.19 0.70
CA THR A 11 -9.51 34.76 1.38
C THR A 11 -9.81 33.85 2.56
N GLY A 12 -10.83 34.16 3.37
CA GLY A 12 -11.25 33.31 4.50
C GLY A 12 -11.76 31.94 4.06
N VAL A 13 -12.56 31.87 2.99
CA VAL A 13 -12.99 30.60 2.39
C VAL A 13 -11.79 29.82 1.85
N LEU A 14 -10.88 30.48 1.13
CA LEU A 14 -9.73 29.81 0.53
C LEU A 14 -8.77 29.23 1.56
N VAL A 15 -8.55 29.93 2.68
CA VAL A 15 -7.68 29.48 3.77
C VAL A 15 -8.34 28.37 4.60
N SER A 16 -9.65 28.43 4.81
CA SER A 16 -10.39 27.41 5.58
C SER A 16 -10.76 26.17 4.77
N ALA A 17 -10.81 26.27 3.44
CA ALA A 17 -11.20 25.18 2.55
C ALA A 17 -10.37 23.89 2.72
N PRO A 18 -9.03 23.91 2.80
CA PRO A 18 -8.25 22.68 2.98
C PRO A 18 -8.61 21.94 4.26
N VAL A 19 -8.77 22.69 5.37
CA VAL A 19 -9.15 22.12 6.67
C VAL A 19 -10.54 21.51 6.58
N PHE A 20 -11.51 22.24 6.02
CA PHE A 20 -12.87 21.73 5.82
C PHE A 20 -12.90 20.47 4.96
N ILE A 21 -12.15 20.44 3.84
CA ILE A 21 -12.04 19.29 2.94
C ILE A 21 -11.47 18.08 3.69
N THR A 22 -10.41 18.26 4.48
CA THR A 22 -9.81 17.14 5.24
C THR A 22 -10.80 16.53 6.23
N PHE A 23 -11.49 17.36 7.02
CA PHE A 23 -12.53 16.88 7.92
C PHE A 23 -13.66 16.18 7.16
N TRP A 24 -14.13 16.78 6.06
CA TRP A 24 -15.18 16.19 5.24
C TRP A 24 -14.80 14.80 4.70
N ILE A 25 -13.57 14.64 4.18
CA ILE A 25 -13.06 13.35 3.71
C ILE A 25 -13.00 12.33 4.86
N VAL A 26 -12.43 12.70 6.01
CA VAL A 26 -12.31 11.79 7.16
C VAL A 26 -13.69 11.35 7.64
N PHE A 27 -14.63 12.28 7.84
CA PHE A 27 -15.99 11.94 8.26
C PHE A 27 -16.73 11.11 7.21
N SER A 28 -16.54 11.40 5.92
CA SER A 28 -17.16 10.63 4.84
C SER A 28 -16.63 9.20 4.80
N LEU A 29 -15.32 9.00 4.98
CA LEU A 29 -14.71 7.67 5.05
C LEU A 29 -15.23 6.90 6.27
N VAL A 30 -15.23 7.51 7.45
CA VAL A 30 -15.76 6.87 8.67
C VAL A 30 -17.20 6.43 8.46
N LYS A 31 -18.08 7.30 7.95
CA LYS A 31 -19.48 6.96 7.67
C LYS A 31 -19.63 5.86 6.63
N PHE A 32 -18.81 5.89 5.56
CA PHE A 32 -18.83 4.86 4.51
C PHE A 32 -18.48 3.48 5.08
N PHE A 33 -17.44 3.40 5.91
CA PHE A 33 -17.05 2.15 6.56
C PHE A 33 -18.04 1.73 7.65
N ASP A 34 -18.56 2.65 8.45
CA ASP A 34 -19.61 2.36 9.43
C ASP A 34 -20.82 1.74 8.73
N GLN A 35 -21.28 2.28 7.59
CA GLN A 35 -22.38 1.71 6.80
C GLN A 35 -22.05 0.35 6.17
N LEU A 36 -20.82 0.11 5.76
CA LEU A 36 -20.38 -1.17 5.20
C LEU A 36 -20.29 -2.27 6.27
N ILE A 37 -19.81 -1.92 7.46
CA ILE A 37 -19.43 -2.88 8.51
C ILE A 37 -20.57 -3.11 9.50
N THR A 38 -21.35 -2.09 9.88
CA THR A 38 -22.50 -2.23 10.79
C THR A 38 -23.46 -3.37 10.42
N PRO A 39 -23.85 -3.59 9.15
CA PRO A 39 -24.71 -4.72 8.78
C PRO A 39 -24.00 -6.08 8.80
N LEU A 40 -22.66 -6.11 8.78
CA LEU A 40 -21.86 -7.32 8.92
C LEU A 40 -21.62 -7.70 10.39
N ILE A 41 -21.89 -6.78 11.33
CA ILE A 41 -21.73 -7.02 12.77
C ILE A 41 -23.00 -7.65 13.34
N PRO A 42 -22.90 -8.80 14.03
CA PRO A 42 -24.00 -9.38 14.77
C PRO A 42 -24.52 -8.46 15.88
N TYR A 43 -25.84 -8.48 16.12
CA TYR A 43 -26.55 -7.62 17.07
C TYR A 43 -25.91 -7.48 18.46
N TYR A 44 -25.31 -8.57 18.98
CA TYR A 44 -24.72 -8.65 20.33
C TYR A 44 -23.41 -7.88 20.53
N ILE A 45 -22.74 -7.46 19.45
CA ILE A 45 -21.47 -6.70 19.52
C ILE A 45 -21.63 -5.23 19.14
N ASN A 46 -22.85 -4.79 18.78
CA ASN A 46 -23.10 -3.46 18.26
C ASN A 46 -23.42 -2.47 19.41
N PRO A 47 -22.50 -1.55 19.76
CA PRO A 47 -22.71 -0.62 20.87
C PRO A 47 -23.77 0.44 20.57
N ASN A 48 -24.17 0.61 19.30
CA ASN A 48 -25.21 1.55 18.88
C ASN A 48 -26.62 1.13 19.35
N TYR A 49 -26.80 -0.11 19.81
CA TYR A 49 -28.06 -0.53 20.44
C TYR A 49 -28.18 -0.13 21.91
N TYR A 50 -27.06 0.15 22.58
CA TYR A 50 -27.02 0.49 24.01
C TYR A 50 -26.82 1.99 24.28
N LEU A 51 -26.38 2.76 23.28
CA LEU A 51 -26.15 4.19 23.38
C LEU A 51 -27.16 4.95 22.51
N PRO A 52 -27.90 5.95 23.04
CA PRO A 52 -28.85 6.76 22.29
C PRO A 52 -28.19 7.74 21.28
N ARG A 53 -26.87 7.66 21.09
CA ARG A 53 -26.10 8.52 20.20
C ARG A 53 -25.01 7.68 19.56
N ASP A 54 -25.03 7.60 18.22
CA ASP A 54 -23.96 6.99 17.44
C ASP A 54 -22.63 7.64 17.84
N VAL A 55 -21.65 6.83 18.28
CA VAL A 55 -20.30 7.34 18.58
C VAL A 55 -19.53 7.33 17.27
N PRO A 56 -19.33 8.48 16.61
CA PRO A 56 -18.58 8.53 15.36
C PRO A 56 -17.15 8.04 15.60
N GLY A 57 -16.71 7.04 14.84
CA GLY A 57 -15.35 6.49 14.93
C GLY A 57 -15.25 5.08 15.51
N LEU A 58 -16.33 4.51 16.08
CA LEU A 58 -16.34 3.10 16.49
C LEU A 58 -16.08 2.15 15.33
N GLY A 59 -16.71 2.35 14.16
CA GLY A 59 -16.46 1.46 13.03
C GLY A 59 -15.07 1.65 12.41
N LEU A 60 -14.39 2.79 12.63
CA LEU A 60 -12.97 2.93 12.27
C LEU A 60 -12.08 2.07 13.18
N ILE A 61 -12.31 2.07 14.50
CA ILE A 61 -11.59 1.22 15.45
C ILE A 61 -11.84 -0.26 15.12
N ILE A 62 -13.08 -0.62 14.82
CA ILE A 62 -13.46 -2.00 14.45
C ILE A 62 -12.82 -2.39 13.11
N LEU A 63 -12.83 -1.51 12.11
CA LEU A 63 -12.16 -1.74 10.82
C LEU A 63 -10.68 -2.01 11.02
N VAL A 64 -9.99 -1.16 11.79
CA VAL A 64 -8.56 -1.33 12.09
C VAL A 64 -8.32 -2.67 12.80
N THR A 65 -9.14 -2.98 13.81
CA THR A 65 -9.05 -4.24 14.54
C THR A 65 -9.25 -5.46 13.62
N LEU A 66 -10.25 -5.40 12.74
CA LEU A 66 -10.56 -6.46 11.78
C LEU A 66 -9.43 -6.61 10.76
N LEU A 67 -8.89 -5.51 10.23
CA LEU A 67 -7.76 -5.53 9.31
C LEU A 67 -6.51 -6.15 9.95
N VAL A 68 -6.21 -5.77 11.19
CA VAL A 68 -5.11 -6.37 11.97
C VAL A 68 -5.35 -7.85 12.19
N PHE A 69 -6.59 -8.24 12.53
CA PHE A 69 -6.95 -9.64 12.74
C PHE A 69 -6.84 -10.48 11.46
N VAL A 70 -7.32 -9.97 10.32
CA VAL A 70 -7.16 -10.60 9.01
C VAL A 70 -5.69 -10.71 8.61
N GLY A 71 -4.90 -9.65 8.86
CA GLY A 71 -3.46 -9.66 8.65
C GLY A 71 -2.76 -10.71 9.51
N PHE A 72 -3.12 -10.81 10.79
CA PHE A 72 -2.60 -11.81 11.72
C PHE A 72 -2.93 -13.24 11.26
N ILE A 73 -4.18 -13.51 10.86
CA ILE A 73 -4.57 -14.80 10.29
C ILE A 73 -3.72 -15.09 9.06
N THR A 74 -3.63 -14.15 8.14
CA THR A 74 -2.87 -14.27 6.88
C THR A 74 -1.39 -14.58 7.12
N ALA A 75 -0.77 -13.97 8.13
CA ALA A 75 0.62 -14.21 8.51
C ALA A 75 0.83 -15.60 9.15
N SER A 76 -0.22 -16.19 9.73
CA SER A 76 -0.17 -17.54 10.28
C SER A 76 -0.18 -18.60 9.18
N PHE A 77 0.46 -19.74 9.45
CA PHE A 77 0.55 -20.88 8.51
C PHE A 77 -0.84 -21.31 8.00
N PHE A 78 -1.83 -21.34 8.89
CA PHE A 78 -3.23 -21.65 8.55
C PHE A 78 -3.88 -20.63 7.61
N GLY A 79 -3.62 -19.33 7.79
CA GLY A 79 -4.19 -18.32 6.90
C GLY A 79 -3.60 -18.38 5.50
N SER A 80 -2.31 -18.68 5.38
CA SER A 80 -1.69 -18.90 4.06
C SER A 80 -2.33 -20.04 3.26
N LEU A 81 -2.80 -21.09 3.95
CA LEU A 81 -3.53 -22.21 3.34
C LEU A 81 -4.95 -21.81 2.92
N ILE A 82 -5.66 -21.08 3.78
CA ILE A 82 -7.01 -20.58 3.50
C ILE A 82 -6.99 -19.65 2.28
N LEU A 83 -6.03 -18.70 2.23
CA LEU A 83 -5.88 -17.77 1.12
C LEU A 83 -5.65 -18.49 -0.21
N LYS A 84 -4.76 -19.49 -0.25
CA LYS A 84 -4.54 -20.31 -1.45
C LYS A 84 -5.80 -21.04 -1.90
N LYS A 85 -6.58 -21.57 -0.95
CA LYS A 85 -7.86 -22.24 -1.25
C LYS A 85 -8.89 -21.27 -1.81
N THR A 86 -9.02 -20.08 -1.22
CA THR A 86 -9.91 -19.02 -1.71
C THR A 86 -9.52 -18.54 -3.10
N GLU A 87 -8.23 -18.33 -3.36
CA GLU A 87 -7.73 -17.96 -4.68
C GLU A 87 -8.02 -19.05 -5.72
N SER A 88 -7.86 -20.33 -5.34
CA SER A 88 -8.24 -21.45 -6.19
C SER A 88 -9.75 -21.46 -6.50
N LEU A 89 -10.61 -21.19 -5.52
CA LEU A 89 -12.06 -21.10 -5.73
C LEU A 89 -12.42 -19.94 -6.68
N ILE A 90 -11.87 -18.75 -6.44
CA ILE A 90 -12.11 -17.56 -7.29
C ILE A 90 -11.61 -17.82 -8.72
N SER A 91 -10.49 -18.54 -8.88
CA SER A 91 -9.91 -18.84 -10.19
C SER A 91 -10.82 -19.71 -11.09
N LYS A 92 -11.78 -20.42 -10.50
CA LYS A 92 -12.78 -21.23 -11.22
C LYS A 92 -13.87 -20.38 -11.87
N ILE A 93 -14.07 -19.14 -11.44
CA ILE A 93 -15.09 -18.25 -11.98
C ILE A 93 -14.44 -17.35 -13.06
N PRO A 94 -14.74 -17.56 -14.36
CA PRO A 94 -13.96 -16.99 -15.46
C PRO A 94 -13.98 -15.46 -15.54
N LEU A 95 -15.07 -14.80 -15.11
CA LEU A 95 -15.17 -13.34 -15.08
C LEU A 95 -14.45 -12.75 -13.85
N ILE A 96 -14.71 -13.29 -12.66
CA ILE A 96 -14.20 -12.75 -11.39
C ILE A 96 -12.68 -12.89 -11.28
N LYS A 97 -12.11 -13.98 -11.82
CA LYS A 97 -10.66 -14.23 -11.75
C LYS A 97 -9.83 -13.14 -12.42
N ILE A 98 -10.35 -12.48 -13.46
CA ILE A 98 -9.63 -11.44 -14.20
C ILE A 98 -9.48 -10.20 -13.29
N PHE A 99 -10.60 -9.71 -12.75
CA PHE A 99 -10.61 -8.57 -11.83
C PHE A 99 -9.74 -8.83 -10.59
N TYR A 100 -9.89 -10.00 -9.97
CA TYR A 100 -9.10 -10.36 -8.79
C TYR A 100 -7.59 -10.35 -9.08
N LYS A 101 -7.17 -10.93 -10.20
CA LYS A 101 -5.75 -10.98 -10.59
C LYS A 101 -5.19 -9.60 -10.90
N THR A 102 -5.93 -8.76 -11.64
CA THR A 102 -5.48 -7.40 -11.98
C THR A 102 -5.31 -6.56 -10.72
N ILE A 103 -6.28 -6.59 -9.80
CA ILE A 103 -6.20 -5.85 -8.53
C ILE A 103 -5.03 -6.36 -7.68
N LYS A 104 -4.91 -7.68 -7.53
CA LYS A 104 -3.80 -8.29 -6.78
C LYS A 104 -2.44 -7.91 -7.37
N GLN A 105 -2.31 -7.91 -8.69
CA GLN A 105 -1.07 -7.52 -9.37
C GLN A 105 -0.70 -6.06 -9.12
N ILE A 106 -1.67 -5.13 -9.18
CA ILE A 106 -1.43 -3.71 -8.90
C ILE A 106 -0.95 -3.55 -7.46
N ILE A 107 -1.64 -4.18 -6.51
CA ILE A 107 -1.28 -4.15 -5.09
C ILE A 107 0.12 -4.72 -4.88
N GLU A 108 0.41 -5.92 -5.37
CA GLU A 108 1.73 -6.53 -5.26
C GLU A 108 2.84 -5.68 -5.88
N THR A 109 2.56 -5.00 -7.00
CA THR A 109 3.54 -4.13 -7.66
C THR A 109 3.87 -2.95 -6.76
N ILE A 110 2.86 -2.29 -6.17
CA ILE A 110 3.06 -1.16 -5.24
C ILE A 110 3.88 -1.61 -4.02
N PHE A 111 3.56 -2.77 -3.44
CA PHE A 111 4.32 -3.31 -2.30
C PHE A 111 5.74 -3.74 -2.67
N LYS A 112 5.96 -4.30 -3.86
CA LYS A 112 7.30 -4.73 -4.34
C LYS A 112 8.18 -3.53 -4.70
N ASN A 113 7.62 -2.47 -5.27
CA ASN A 113 8.39 -1.32 -5.77
C ASN A 113 9.06 -0.51 -4.63
N ASN A 114 8.54 -0.60 -3.40
CA ASN A 114 9.11 0.09 -2.24
C ASN A 114 10.36 -0.58 -1.63
N SER A 115 10.75 -1.78 -2.06
CA SER A 115 11.77 -2.57 -1.35
C SER A 115 13.17 -2.59 -1.97
N ASN A 116 13.36 -2.32 -3.27
CA ASN A 116 14.65 -2.58 -3.94
C ASN A 116 15.01 -1.65 -5.12
N ALA A 117 14.26 -0.56 -5.33
CA ALA A 117 14.49 0.32 -6.49
C ALA A 117 15.54 1.43 -6.25
N PHE A 118 16.11 1.52 -5.05
CA PHE A 118 17.20 2.45 -4.75
C PHE A 118 18.54 1.76 -4.94
N ARG A 119 19.17 2.11 -6.06
CA ARG A 119 20.42 1.61 -6.61
C ARG A 119 21.58 1.99 -5.69
N ASP A 120 22.15 1.01 -4.99
CA ASP A 120 23.46 1.20 -4.40
C ASP A 120 24.49 1.50 -5.50
N VAL A 121 25.19 2.61 -5.33
CA VAL A 121 26.27 3.04 -6.23
C VAL A 121 27.51 2.24 -5.85
N VAL A 122 28.01 1.46 -6.80
CA VAL A 122 29.21 0.65 -6.63
C VAL A 122 30.35 1.21 -7.47
N LEU A 123 31.55 1.22 -6.90
CA LEU A 123 32.76 1.56 -7.62
C LEU A 123 33.33 0.27 -8.22
N LEU A 124 33.41 0.21 -9.55
CA LEU A 124 33.89 -0.97 -10.26
C LEU A 124 35.12 -0.63 -11.10
N GLU A 125 36.09 -1.54 -11.11
CA GLU A 125 37.34 -1.37 -11.85
C GLU A 125 37.15 -1.89 -13.29
N TYR A 126 37.06 -0.99 -14.26
CA TYR A 126 36.84 -1.29 -15.67
C TYR A 126 37.34 -0.12 -16.54
N PRO A 127 37.96 -0.34 -17.72
CA PRO A 127 38.21 -1.62 -18.40
C PRO A 127 39.53 -2.32 -18.00
N ARG A 128 40.39 -1.65 -17.22
CA ARG A 128 41.69 -2.19 -16.76
C ARG A 128 41.95 -1.80 -15.31
N LYS A 129 42.89 -2.51 -14.68
CA LYS A 129 43.34 -2.20 -13.31
C LYS A 129 43.83 -0.75 -13.21
N GLY A 130 43.41 -0.05 -12.16
CA GLY A 130 43.64 1.36 -11.87
C GLY A 130 42.57 2.33 -12.39
N VAL A 131 41.57 1.86 -13.16
CA VAL A 131 40.50 2.71 -13.71
C VAL A 131 39.17 2.36 -13.07
N TRP A 132 38.60 3.32 -12.33
CA TRP A 132 37.37 3.14 -11.55
C TRP A 132 36.20 3.87 -12.20
N VAL A 133 35.05 3.20 -12.26
CA VAL A 133 33.80 3.75 -12.80
C VAL A 133 32.69 3.57 -11.78
N LEU A 134 31.76 4.53 -11.74
CA LEU A 134 30.55 4.43 -10.94
C LEU A 134 29.50 3.62 -11.69
N GLY A 135 29.05 2.52 -11.09
CA GLY A 135 27.96 1.69 -11.58
C GLY A 135 26.80 1.66 -10.60
N PHE A 136 25.62 1.33 -11.11
CA PHE A 136 24.42 1.13 -10.29
C PHE A 136 24.14 -0.36 -10.14
N THR A 137 23.91 -0.82 -8.92
CA THR A 137 23.42 -2.19 -8.71
C THR A 137 21.99 -2.31 -9.22
N THR A 138 21.76 -3.25 -10.12
CA THR A 138 20.45 -3.49 -10.77
C THR A 138 19.76 -4.76 -10.27
N GLY A 139 20.41 -5.49 -9.37
CA GLY A 139 19.88 -6.67 -8.70
C GLY A 139 20.93 -7.74 -8.44
N GLU A 140 20.53 -8.76 -7.72
CA GLU A 140 21.37 -9.93 -7.42
C GLU A 140 21.51 -10.85 -8.64
N VAL A 141 22.68 -11.44 -8.83
CA VAL A 141 22.90 -12.47 -9.86
C VAL A 141 22.36 -13.79 -9.35
N LYS A 142 21.23 -14.26 -9.89
CA LYS A 142 20.69 -15.60 -9.62
C LYS A 142 21.13 -16.58 -10.71
N GLY A 143 21.61 -17.77 -10.33
CA GLY A 143 21.83 -18.89 -11.25
C GLY A 143 23.28 -19.39 -11.37
N VAL A 144 23.71 -19.75 -12.58
CA VAL A 144 24.97 -20.49 -12.86
C VAL A 144 26.23 -19.72 -12.42
N VAL A 145 26.18 -18.39 -12.46
CA VAL A 145 27.31 -17.51 -12.13
C VAL A 145 27.53 -17.44 -10.61
N GLU A 146 26.46 -17.53 -9.81
CA GLU A 146 26.53 -17.55 -8.35
C GLU A 146 27.18 -18.85 -7.85
N LYS A 147 26.84 -20.00 -8.45
CA LYS A 147 27.42 -21.30 -8.08
C LYS A 147 28.91 -21.45 -8.40
N LYS A 148 29.45 -20.64 -9.32
CA LYS A 148 30.85 -20.70 -9.74
C LYS A 148 31.78 -19.76 -8.95
N ASN A 149 31.24 -18.77 -8.26
CA ASN A 149 32.02 -17.80 -7.51
C ASN A 149 31.82 -17.95 -6.00
N LYS A 150 32.92 -17.93 -5.24
CA LYS A 150 32.88 -18.03 -3.77
C LYS A 150 32.44 -16.73 -3.08
N SER A 151 32.28 -15.65 -3.84
CA SER A 151 31.91 -14.31 -3.35
C SER A 151 30.64 -13.83 -4.03
N ALA A 152 29.80 -13.10 -3.30
CA ALA A 152 28.56 -12.52 -3.82
C ALA A 152 28.84 -11.65 -5.06
N VAL A 153 28.17 -11.95 -6.17
CA VAL A 153 28.29 -11.20 -7.42
C VAL A 153 26.98 -10.46 -7.67
N ASN A 154 27.06 -9.13 -7.79
CA ASN A 154 25.91 -8.28 -8.07
C ASN A 154 25.91 -7.84 -9.54
N LYS A 155 24.73 -7.69 -10.14
CA LYS A 155 24.60 -7.13 -11.50
C LYS A 155 24.79 -5.62 -11.41
N CYS A 156 25.91 -5.12 -11.93
CA CYS A 156 26.15 -3.70 -12.07
C CYS A 156 25.79 -3.23 -13.49
N PHE A 157 25.07 -2.13 -13.60
CA PHE A 157 24.91 -1.36 -14.84
C PHE A 157 25.90 -0.20 -14.83
N CYS A 158 26.79 -0.16 -15.82
CA CYS A 158 27.71 0.94 -16.02
C CYS A 158 27.10 1.90 -17.06
N PRO A 159 26.58 3.07 -16.64
CA PRO A 159 26.11 4.08 -17.59
C PRO A 159 27.31 4.60 -18.38
N ASN A 160 27.24 4.55 -19.70
CA ASN A 160 28.26 5.11 -20.57
C ASN A 160 27.91 6.58 -20.81
N ASN A 161 28.56 7.49 -20.08
CA ASN A 161 28.56 8.90 -20.46
C ASN A 161 29.66 9.07 -21.52
N THR A 162 29.27 9.22 -22.78
CA THR A 162 30.09 9.95 -23.76
C THR A 162 30.30 11.38 -23.31
#